data_AF-A0A4Q4CY98-F1
#
_entry.id   AF-A0A4Q4CY98-F1
#
_cell.length_a   1.000
_cell.length_b   1.000
_cell.length_c   1.000
_cell.angle_alpha   90.00
_cell.angle_beta   90.00
_cell.angle_gamma   90.00
#
_symmetry.space_group_name_H-M   'P 1'
#
loop_
_entity.id
_entity.type
_entity.pdbx_description
1 polymer ?
#
loop_
_entity_poly.entity_id
_entity_poly.type
_entity_poly.pdbx_seq_one_letter_code
_entity_poly.pdbx_strand_id
1 'polypeptide(L)'
;MQSWILSLRPAPESGLPSVDVHVQARPGATVANLARAFGRHVAPDQPNLHLVPLDGTLPWPADRPLAECGLRTGDLVDVVSAPAAWLSRVSSTARPRAVLRVTDGPDRGQRLHVRTTSLTLGRAPTCT
;
A
#
# COMPACT_ATOMS: atom_id res chain seq x y z
N MET A 1 11.54 -16.94 -0.15
CA MET A 1 10.48 -16.35 0.70
C MET A 1 10.86 -14.90 0.93
N GLN A 2 9.94 -13.95 0.79
CA GLN A 2 10.24 -12.52 0.95
C GLN A 2 9.67 -12.04 2.28
N SER A 3 10.39 -11.17 2.99
CA SER A 3 9.93 -10.59 4.24
C SER A 3 10.27 -9.11 4.36
N TRP A 4 9.36 -8.36 4.98
CA TRP A 4 9.47 -6.92 5.15
C TRP A 4 8.87 -6.49 6.48
N ILE A 5 9.40 -5.41 7.05
CA ILE A 5 8.72 -4.68 8.13
C ILE A 5 8.10 -3.44 7.51
N LEU A 6 6.79 -3.27 7.65
CA LEU A 6 6.03 -2.19 7.01
C LEU A 6 5.28 -1.40 8.08
N SER A 7 5.19 -0.09 7.92
CA SER A 7 4.33 0.75 8.76
C SER A 7 3.01 0.95 8.03
N LEU A 8 1.91 0.51 8.61
CA LEU A 8 0.57 0.69 8.03
C LEU A 8 -0.02 2.01 8.51
N ARG A 9 -0.54 2.78 7.55
CA ARG A 9 -1.27 4.02 7.82
C ARG A 9 -2.70 3.91 7.25
N PRO A 10 -3.68 3.53 8.07
CA PRO A 10 -5.09 3.55 7.66
C PRO A 10 -5.58 4.97 7.41
N ALA A 11 -6.62 5.11 6.59
CA ALA A 11 -7.31 6.39 6.44
C ALA A 11 -7.90 6.86 7.80
N PRO A 12 -7.77 8.14 8.18
CA PRO A 12 -8.19 8.62 9.51
C PRO A 12 -9.66 8.33 9.84
N GLU A 13 -10.54 8.39 8.84
CA GLU A 13 -11.97 8.11 8.96
C GLU A 13 -12.30 6.66 9.29
N SER A 14 -11.34 5.73 9.13
CA SER A 14 -11.54 4.32 9.45
C SER A 14 -11.51 4.03 10.95
N GLY A 15 -10.97 4.95 11.76
CA GLY A 15 -10.77 4.75 13.20
C GLY A 15 -9.77 3.62 13.55
N LEU A 16 -9.04 3.09 12.54
CA LEU A 16 -8.07 2.03 12.74
C LEU A 16 -6.70 2.59 13.16
N PRO A 17 -5.96 1.89 14.03
CA PRO A 17 -4.65 2.35 14.48
C PRO A 17 -3.60 2.19 13.38
N SER A 18 -2.64 3.12 13.33
CA SER A 18 -1.39 2.93 12.62
C SER A 18 -0.53 1.91 13.37
N VAL A 19 -0.01 0.90 12.66
CA VAL A 19 0.75 -0.21 13.27
C VAL A 19 1.92 -0.63 12.40
N ASP A 20 3.01 -1.09 13.03
CA ASP A 20 4.10 -1.75 12.33
C ASP A 20 3.83 -3.24 12.23
N VAL A 21 4.00 -3.81 11.04
CA VAL A 21 3.74 -5.22 10.75
C VAL A 21 4.95 -5.89 10.12
N HIS A 22 5.22 -7.12 10.56
CA HIS A 22 6.16 -7.99 9.89
C HIS A 22 5.42 -8.89 8.90
N VAL A 23 5.67 -8.68 7.61
CA VAL A 23 5.05 -9.43 6.53
C VAL A 23 5.99 -10.53 6.06
N GLN A 24 5.49 -11.76 6.06
CA GLN A 24 6.16 -12.91 5.47
C GLN A 24 5.35 -13.41 4.27
N ALA A 25 5.85 -13.14 3.06
CA ALA A 25 5.17 -13.52 1.83
C ALA A 25 5.65 -14.89 1.33
N ARG A 26 4.67 -15.79 1.15
CA ARG A 26 4.87 -17.05 0.41
C ARG A 26 5.14 -16.74 -1.08
N PRO A 27 5.87 -17.61 -1.80
CA PRO A 27 5.97 -17.51 -3.26
C PRO A 27 4.58 -17.43 -3.90
N GLY A 28 4.39 -16.49 -4.83
CA GLY A 28 3.09 -16.28 -5.50
C GLY A 28 2.03 -15.54 -4.68
N ALA A 29 2.34 -15.04 -3.49
CA ALA A 29 1.40 -14.23 -2.72
C ALA A 29 1.00 -12.96 -3.50
N THR A 30 -0.29 -12.62 -3.46
CA THR A 30 -0.86 -11.44 -4.12
C THR A 30 -1.28 -10.37 -3.13
N VAL A 31 -1.62 -9.19 -3.65
CA VAL A 31 -2.19 -8.08 -2.87
C VAL A 31 -3.49 -8.49 -2.17
N ALA A 32 -4.33 -9.35 -2.75
CA ALA A 32 -5.52 -9.87 -2.08
C ALA A 32 -5.18 -10.65 -0.80
N ASN A 33 -4.11 -11.46 -0.83
CA ASN A 33 -3.66 -12.19 0.35
C ASN A 33 -3.14 -11.22 1.42
N LEU A 34 -2.38 -10.20 1.01
CA LEU A 34 -1.85 -9.17 1.90
C LEU A 34 -2.99 -8.38 2.56
N ALA A 35 -3.96 -7.93 1.78
CA ALA A 35 -5.07 -7.11 2.27
C ALA A 35 -5.94 -7.85 3.30
N ARG A 36 -6.17 -9.15 3.07
CA ARG A 36 -6.84 -10.03 4.04
C ARG A 36 -6.00 -10.22 5.30
N ALA A 37 -4.68 -10.37 5.18
CA ALA A 37 -3.80 -10.52 6.34
C ALA A 37 -3.75 -9.24 7.18
N PHE A 38 -3.69 -8.05 6.55
CA PHE A 38 -3.77 -6.77 7.24
C PHE A 38 -5.08 -6.59 7.97
N GLY A 39 -6.23 -6.83 7.31
CA GLY A 39 -7.54 -6.72 7.96
C GLY A 39 -7.65 -7.60 9.20
N ARG A 40 -7.25 -8.87 9.10
CA ARG A 40 -7.24 -9.82 10.23
C ARG A 40 -6.30 -9.41 11.37
N HIS A 41 -5.18 -8.75 11.05
CA HIS A 41 -4.20 -8.34 12.06
C HIS A 41 -4.62 -7.05 12.79
N VAL A 42 -5.09 -6.06 12.03
CA VAL A 42 -5.44 -4.73 12.56
C VAL A 42 -6.82 -4.74 13.24
N ALA A 43 -7.78 -5.50 12.70
CA ALA A 43 -9.14 -5.59 13.23
C ALA A 43 -9.57 -7.07 13.32
N PRO A 44 -9.09 -7.83 14.33
CA PRO A 44 -9.42 -9.24 14.47
C PRO A 44 -10.93 -9.51 14.61
N ASP A 45 -11.69 -8.55 15.13
CA ASP A 45 -13.15 -8.64 15.27
C ASP A 45 -13.92 -8.44 13.95
N GLN A 46 -13.24 -8.09 12.86
CA GLN A 46 -13.84 -7.86 11.54
C GLN A 46 -13.30 -8.85 10.48
N PRO A 47 -13.80 -10.10 10.44
CA PRO A 47 -13.19 -11.19 9.67
C PRO A 47 -13.20 -11.00 8.15
N ASN A 48 -14.10 -10.14 7.64
CA ASN A 48 -14.26 -9.84 6.22
C ASN A 48 -13.62 -8.52 5.80
N LEU A 49 -12.87 -7.86 6.70
CA LEU A 49 -12.19 -6.61 6.38
C LEU A 49 -11.00 -6.85 5.44
N HIS A 50 -10.95 -6.08 4.37
CA HIS A 50 -9.80 -6.00 3.48
C HIS A 50 -9.16 -4.62 3.63
N LEU A 51 -7.92 -4.58 4.13
CA LEU A 51 -7.12 -3.36 4.18
C LEU A 51 -6.16 -3.36 3.00
N VAL A 52 -6.51 -2.61 1.97
CA VAL A 52 -5.82 -2.65 0.68
C VAL A 52 -4.77 -1.53 0.61
N PRO A 53 -3.52 -1.85 0.26
CA PRO A 53 -2.50 -0.85 -0.03
C PRO A 53 -2.93 0.11 -1.15
N LEU A 54 -2.60 1.38 -0.97
CA LEU A 54 -2.83 2.43 -1.96
C LEU A 54 -1.58 2.71 -2.79
N ASP A 55 -1.84 3.15 -4.02
CA ASP A 55 -0.92 3.82 -4.91
C ASP A 55 -1.44 5.24 -5.13
N GLY A 56 -0.99 6.18 -4.30
CA GLY A 56 -1.64 7.48 -4.19
C GLY A 56 -3.07 7.30 -3.67
N THR A 57 -4.07 7.54 -4.52
CA THR A 57 -5.49 7.39 -4.18
C THR A 57 -6.12 6.10 -4.68
N LEU A 58 -5.38 5.28 -5.45
CA LEU A 58 -5.92 4.09 -6.09
C LEU A 58 -5.52 2.82 -5.33
N PRO A 59 -6.47 1.98 -4.93
CA PRO A 59 -6.16 0.66 -4.37
C PRO A 59 -5.34 -0.17 -5.35
N TRP A 60 -4.34 -0.88 -4.84
CA TRP A 60 -3.58 -1.83 -5.64
C TRP A 60 -4.51 -2.91 -6.23
N PRO A 61 -4.21 -3.47 -7.41
CA PRO A 61 -4.97 -4.58 -7.97
C PRO A 61 -4.83 -5.84 -7.13
N ALA A 62 -5.95 -6.56 -6.94
CA ALA A 62 -6.03 -7.73 -6.06
C ALA A 62 -5.15 -8.91 -6.50
N ASP A 63 -5.01 -9.10 -7.80
CA ASP A 63 -4.25 -10.16 -8.46
C ASP A 63 -2.75 -9.87 -8.58
N ARG A 64 -2.32 -8.63 -8.31
CA ARG A 64 -0.93 -8.21 -8.46
C ARG A 64 -0.01 -9.04 -7.54
N PRO A 65 1.08 -9.63 -8.06
CA PRO A 65 2.06 -10.33 -7.24
C PRO A 65 2.79 -9.38 -6.29
N LEU A 66 2.97 -9.77 -5.02
CA LEU A 66 3.70 -8.96 -4.04
C LEU A 66 5.16 -8.71 -4.43
N ALA A 67 5.79 -9.67 -5.12
CA ALA A 67 7.15 -9.53 -5.63
C ALA A 67 7.31 -8.36 -6.62
N GLU A 68 6.23 -7.96 -7.30
CA GLU A 68 6.21 -6.85 -8.27
C GLU A 68 5.79 -5.52 -7.65
N CYS A 69 5.30 -5.53 -6.41
CA CYS A 69 4.89 -4.34 -5.68
C CYS A 69 6.11 -3.52 -5.21
N GLY A 70 7.31 -4.11 -5.28
CA GLY A 70 8.56 -3.45 -4.94
C GLY A 70 8.70 -3.09 -3.47
N LEU A 71 7.90 -3.68 -2.57
CA LEU A 71 7.92 -3.44 -1.12
C LEU A 71 9.33 -3.60 -0.52
N ARG A 72 9.64 -2.77 0.49
CA ARG A 72 10.89 -2.80 1.22
C ARG A 72 10.64 -2.63 2.72
N THR A 73 11.57 -3.12 3.53
CA THR A 73 11.58 -2.87 4.97
C THR A 73 11.69 -1.37 5.26
N GLY A 74 10.83 -0.88 6.14
CA GLY A 74 10.70 0.53 6.51
C GLY A 74 9.80 1.34 5.56
N ASP A 75 9.09 0.70 4.63
CA ASP A 75 8.11 1.39 3.80
C ASP A 75 6.87 1.75 4.63
N LEU A 76 6.38 2.98 4.44
CA LEU A 76 5.08 3.42 4.92
C LEU A 76 4.03 3.10 3.86
N VAL A 77 3.01 2.32 4.24
CA VAL A 77 1.96 1.84 3.35
C VAL A 77 0.62 2.43 3.78
N ASP A 78 0.11 3.34 2.95
CA ASP A 78 -1.26 3.82 3.07
C ASP A 78 -2.24 2.69 2.74
N VAL A 79 -3.23 2.47 3.61
CA VAL A 79 -4.23 1.41 3.43
C VAL A 79 -5.66 1.95 3.56
N VAL A 80 -6.56 1.38 2.77
CA VAL A 80 -8.00 1.69 2.81
C VAL A 80 -8.83 0.43 2.97
N SER A 81 -9.95 0.53 3.67
CA SER A 81 -10.96 -0.52 3.70
C SER A 81 -11.61 -0.67 2.32
N ALA A 82 -11.53 -1.86 1.73
CA ALA A 82 -12.14 -2.14 0.43
C ALA A 82 -13.31 -3.14 0.54
N PRO A 83 -14.41 -2.94 -0.20
CA PRO A 83 -15.49 -3.93 -0.29
C PRO A 83 -15.03 -5.16 -1.07
N ALA A 84 -15.71 -6.30 -0.89
CA ALA A 84 -15.38 -7.55 -1.57
C ALA A 84 -15.35 -7.44 -3.11
N ALA A 85 -16.15 -6.55 -3.69
CA ALA A 85 -16.18 -6.28 -5.13
C ALA A 85 -14.84 -5.76 -5.70
N TRP A 86 -13.93 -5.25 -4.85
CA TRP A 86 -12.58 -4.90 -5.29
C TRP A 86 -11.77 -6.12 -5.76
N LEU A 87 -12.03 -7.32 -5.23
CA LEU A 87 -11.32 -8.54 -5.58
C LEU A 87 -11.47 -8.91 -7.06
N SER A 88 -12.60 -8.57 -7.68
CA SER A 88 -12.91 -8.84 -9.08
C SER A 88 -12.64 -7.64 -9.99
N ARG A 89 -12.12 -6.53 -9.45
CA ARG A 89 -11.81 -5.34 -10.24
C ARG A 89 -10.66 -5.63 -11.19
N VAL A 90 -10.90 -5.45 -12.49
CA VAL A 90 -9.86 -5.57 -13.52
C VAL A 90 -8.76 -4.54 -13.26
N SER A 91 -7.52 -5.01 -13.17
CA SER A 91 -6.33 -4.19 -12.98
C SER A 91 -6.14 -3.24 -14.16
N SER A 92 -6.35 -1.94 -13.96
CA SER A 92 -6.07 -0.92 -14.99
C SER A 92 -4.86 -0.04 -14.66
N THR A 93 -4.12 -0.33 -13.59
CA THR A 93 -2.99 0.52 -13.19
C THR A 93 -1.77 0.21 -14.05
N ALA A 94 -1.52 1.05 -15.06
CA ALA A 94 -0.29 1.01 -15.84
C ALA A 94 0.95 0.98 -14.93
N ARG A 95 2.02 0.29 -15.34
CA ARG A 95 3.27 0.25 -14.58
C ARG A 95 3.85 1.67 -14.44
N PRO A 96 4.25 2.13 -13.23
CA PRO A 96 4.87 3.43 -13.08
C PRO A 96 6.19 3.51 -13.87
N ARG A 97 6.52 4.69 -14.41
CA ARG A 97 7.76 4.94 -15.15
C ARG A 97 8.97 5.03 -14.22
N ALA A 98 8.77 5.60 -13.03
CA ALA A 98 9.76 5.61 -11.95
C ALA A 98 9.07 5.58 -10.58
N VAL A 99 9.83 5.26 -9.53
CA VAL A 99 9.38 5.29 -8.14
C VAL A 99 10.36 6.14 -7.35
N LEU A 100 9.88 7.25 -6.79
CA LEU A 100 10.63 8.11 -5.89
C LEU A 100 10.43 7.61 -4.46
N ARG A 101 11.50 7.55 -3.68
CA ARG A 101 11.47 7.20 -2.26
C ARG A 101 12.09 8.33 -1.45
N VAL A 102 11.38 8.75 -0.42
CA VAL A 102 11.93 9.70 0.56
C VAL A 102 12.84 8.94 1.51
N THR A 103 14.13 9.24 1.47
CA THR A 103 15.16 8.54 2.27
C THR A 103 15.36 9.15 3.65
N ASP A 104 15.06 10.44 3.81
CA ASP A 104 15.28 11.18 5.06
C ASP A 104 14.26 12.32 5.22
N GLY A 105 14.05 12.77 6.47
CA GLY A 105 13.07 13.80 6.83
C GLY A 105 11.72 13.25 7.34
N PRO A 106 10.72 14.12 7.58
CA PRO A 106 9.44 13.74 8.21
C PRO A 106 8.62 12.74 7.39
N ASP A 107 8.81 12.72 6.07
CA ASP A 107 8.11 11.83 5.14
C ASP A 107 8.94 10.56 4.80
N ARG A 108 9.99 10.27 5.59
CA ARG A 108 10.88 9.12 5.36
C ARG A 108 10.09 7.82 5.24
N GLY A 109 10.44 7.03 4.22
CA GLY A 109 9.77 5.76 3.92
C GLY A 109 8.58 5.91 2.97
N GLN A 110 8.13 7.14 2.69
CA GLN A 110 7.10 7.39 1.67
C GLN A 110 7.62 7.07 0.27
N ARG A 111 6.73 6.50 -0.56
CA ARG A 111 6.98 6.18 -1.96
C ARG A 111 5.97 6.85 -2.85
N LEU A 112 6.46 7.43 -3.94
CA LEU A 112 5.65 8.17 -4.91
C LEU A 112 5.91 7.61 -6.30
N HIS A 113 4.83 7.26 -7.00
CA HIS A 113 4.92 6.71 -8.35
C HIS A 113 4.91 7.82 -9.39
N VAL A 114 5.97 7.89 -10.20
CA VAL A 114 6.08 8.78 -11.34
C VAL A 114 5.45 8.08 -12.55
N ARG A 115 4.29 8.54 -12.98
CA ARG A 115 3.51 7.94 -14.07
C ARG A 115 3.64 8.73 -15.38
N THR A 116 3.82 10.04 -15.27
CA THR A 116 3.98 11.00 -16.36
C THR A 116 5.46 11.30 -16.64
N THR A 117 5.73 12.24 -17.55
CA THR A 117 7.09 12.73 -17.85
C THR A 117 7.65 13.66 -16.77
N SER A 118 6.79 14.24 -15.94
CA SER A 118 7.16 15.10 -14.81
C SER A 118 6.26 14.82 -13.59
N LEU A 119 6.79 15.09 -12.40
CA LEU A 119 6.10 15.05 -11.10
C LEU A 119 6.60 16.23 -10.27
N THR A 120 5.69 17.04 -9.73
CA THR A 120 6.03 18.08 -8.76
C THR A 120 5.85 17.54 -7.35
N LEU A 121 6.84 17.78 -6.50
CA LEU A 121 6.87 17.31 -5.11
C LEU A 121 7.08 18.50 -4.18
N GLY A 122 6.14 18.70 -3.27
CA GLY A 122 6.21 19.73 -2.25
C GLY A 122 5.29 19.41 -1.08
N ARG A 123 5.47 20.13 0.03
CA ARG A 123 4.70 19.90 1.27
C ARG A 123 3.31 20.55 1.26
N ALA A 124 3.02 21.39 0.26
CA ALA A 124 1.74 22.04 0.09
C ALA A 124 1.23 21.83 -1.35
N PRO A 125 -0.10 21.79 -1.55
CA PRO A 125 -0.70 21.64 -2.88
C PRO A 125 -0.36 22.79 -3.85
N THR A 126 0.16 23.91 -3.33
CA THR A 126 0.59 25.09 -4.11
C THR A 126 2.09 25.11 -4.42
N CYS A 127 2.85 24.10 -4.01
CA CYS A 127 4.26 24.02 -4.40
C CYS A 127 4.33 23.66 -5.89
N THR A 128 4.76 24.62 -6.71
CA THR A 128 5.07 24.43 -8.14
C THR A 128 6.57 24.31 -8.36
#